data_AF-A0A2N6CQG8-F1
#
_entry.id   AF-A0A2N6CQG8-F1
#
_cell.length_a   1.000
_cell.length_b   1.000
_cell.length_c   1.000
_cell.angle_alpha   90.00
_cell.angle_beta   90.00
_cell.angle_gamma   90.00
#
_symmetry.space_group_name_H-M   'P 1'
#
loop_
_entity.id
_entity.type
_entity.pdbx_description
1 polymer ?
#
loop_
_entity_poly.entity_id
_entity_poly.type
_entity_poly.pdbx_seq_one_letter_code
_entity_poly.pdbx_strand_id
1 'polypeptide(L)'
;MDFIQVIVLAIVQGITEFLPISSSGHLVLVPRFMGWPDQGLAFDVAVHVGTLSAVLFYFRDDLRVMIRAWLRSLGGAGVDADARLAWAVLIGTIPVGLVG
;
A
#
# COMPACT_ATOMS: atom_id res chain seq x y z
N MET A 1 19.50 -14.98 -0.89
CA MET A 1 18.74 -14.61 0.32
C MET A 1 18.40 -15.86 1.08
N ASP A 2 18.79 -15.93 2.34
CA ASP A 2 18.34 -17.00 3.24
C ASP A 2 16.89 -16.75 3.70
N PHE A 3 16.19 -17.80 4.12
CA PHE A 3 14.80 -17.72 4.56
C PHE A 3 14.61 -16.78 5.77
N ILE A 4 15.58 -16.73 6.68
CA ILE A 4 15.53 -15.82 7.84
C ILE A 4 15.62 -14.36 7.36
N GLN A 5 16.49 -14.08 6.38
CA GLN A 5 16.63 -12.72 5.82
C GLN A 5 15.32 -12.26 5.19
N VAL A 6 14.65 -13.15 4.44
CA VAL A 6 13.34 -12.89 3.84
C VAL A 6 12.30 -12.53 4.92
N ILE A 7 12.21 -13.30 6.00
CA ILE A 7 11.27 -13.01 7.09
C ILE A 7 11.59 -11.65 7.73
N VAL A 8 12.86 -11.38 8.02
CA VAL A 8 13.26 -10.11 8.66
C VAL A 8 12.90 -8.93 7.77
N LEU A 9 13.24 -8.97 6.48
CA LEU A 9 12.93 -7.89 5.54
C LEU A 9 11.43 -7.73 5.33
N ALA A 10 10.65 -8.81 5.29
CA ALA A 10 9.20 -8.75 5.19
C ALA A 10 8.56 -8.11 6.44
N ILE A 11 9.07 -8.41 7.65
CA ILE A 11 8.62 -7.76 8.89
C ILE A 11 8.99 -6.27 8.88
N VAL A 12 10.22 -5.95 8.48
CA VAL A 12 10.67 -4.55 8.35
C VAL A 12 9.76 -3.80 7.39
N GLN A 13 9.48 -4.33 6.19
CA GLN A 13 8.54 -3.72 5.26
C GLN A 13 7.15 -3.56 5.89
N GLY A 14 6.61 -4.62 6.50
CA GLY A 14 5.28 -4.59 7.10
C GLY A 14 5.11 -3.53 8.20
N ILE A 15 6.16 -3.26 8.97
CA ILE A 15 6.15 -2.22 10.01
C ILE A 15 6.36 -0.83 9.39
N THR A 16 7.35 -0.71 8.49
CA THR A 16 7.80 0.59 7.99
C THR A 16 6.92 1.17 6.89
N GLU A 17 6.16 0.35 6.16
CA GLU A 17 5.26 0.82 5.09
C GLU A 17 4.13 1.72 5.61
N PHE A 18 3.63 1.43 6.81
CA PHE A 18 2.53 2.20 7.41
C PHE A 18 3.01 3.38 8.25
N LEU A 19 4.32 3.48 8.47
CA LEU A 19 4.93 4.57 9.21
C LEU A 19 5.58 5.55 8.23
N PRO A 20 5.51 6.86 8.48
CA PRO A 20 6.10 7.87 7.59
C PRO A 20 7.63 7.98 7.78
N ILE A 21 8.34 6.86 7.58
CA ILE A 21 9.78 6.71 7.85
C ILE A 21 10.56 6.08 6.67
N SER A 22 9.94 5.98 5.49
CA SER A 22 10.51 5.41 4.26
C SER A 22 10.85 3.91 4.35
N SER A 23 9.92 3.06 3.90
CA SER A 23 10.07 1.61 3.86
C SER A 23 11.17 1.15 2.89
N SER A 24 11.23 1.72 1.69
CA SER A 24 12.29 1.45 0.71
C SER A 24 13.69 1.74 1.26
N GLY A 25 13.83 2.80 2.07
CA GLY A 25 15.10 3.10 2.74
C GLY A 25 15.54 1.98 3.69
N HIS A 26 14.60 1.42 4.47
CA HIS A 26 14.90 0.32 5.38
C HIS A 26 15.22 -0.99 4.63
N LEU A 27 14.53 -1.27 3.52
CA LEU A 27 14.85 -2.42 2.66
C LEU A 27 16.24 -2.35 2.03
N VAL A 28 16.80 -1.16 1.84
CA VAL A 28 18.20 -1.00 1.37
C VAL A 28 19.19 -1.00 2.52
N LEU A 29 18.88 -0.31 3.62
CA LEU A 29 19.80 -0.13 4.74
C LEU A 29 20.01 -1.42 5.55
N VAL A 30 18.96 -2.21 5.80
CA VAL A 30 19.06 -3.43 6.61
C VAL A 30 20.02 -4.45 5.97
N PRO A 31 19.89 -4.83 4.69
CA PRO A 31 20.85 -5.71 4.04
C PRO A 31 22.26 -5.12 4.03
N ARG A 32 22.39 -3.80 3.79
CA ARG A 32 23.68 -3.14 3.69
C ARG A 32 24.47 -3.16 5.01
N PHE A 33 23.79 -2.95 6.14
CA PHE A 33 24.40 -3.02 7.48
C PHE A 33 24.68 -4.45 7.92
N MET A 34 23.83 -5.41 7.53
CA MET A 34 23.99 -6.81 7.90
C MET A 34 24.92 -7.60 6.95
N GLY A 35 25.41 -6.97 5.88
CA GLY A 35 26.25 -7.61 4.86
C GLY A 35 25.50 -8.69 4.05
N TRP A 36 24.18 -8.57 3.95
CA TRP A 36 23.35 -9.49 3.19
C TRP A 36 23.42 -9.17 1.69
N PRO A 37 23.20 -10.17 0.81
CA PRO A 37 23.07 -9.89 -0.62
C PRO A 37 21.91 -8.92 -0.89
N ASP A 38 21.80 -8.42 -2.11
CA ASP A 38 20.61 -7.65 -2.50
C ASP A 38 19.41 -8.60 -2.68
N GLN A 39 18.23 -8.20 -2.18
CA GLN A 39 16.99 -8.96 -2.34
C GLN A 39 16.39 -8.87 -3.76
N GLY A 40 16.76 -7.83 -4.50
CA GLY A 40 16.31 -7.53 -5.85
C GLY A 40 14.90 -6.93 -5.93
N LEU A 41 14.63 -6.28 -7.06
CA LEU A 41 13.35 -5.59 -7.33
C LEU A 41 12.13 -6.51 -7.20
N ALA A 42 12.26 -7.79 -7.57
CA ALA A 42 11.16 -8.74 -7.47
C ALA A 42 10.70 -8.95 -6.01
N PHE A 43 11.64 -8.95 -5.07
CA PHE A 43 11.32 -9.03 -3.65
C PHE A 43 10.64 -7.76 -3.16
N ASP A 44 11.19 -6.60 -3.51
CA ASP A 44 10.63 -5.30 -3.13
C ASP A 44 9.17 -5.19 -3.60
N VAL A 45 8.88 -5.54 -4.86
CA VAL A 45 7.51 -5.57 -5.39
C VAL A 45 6.64 -6.57 -4.62
N ALA A 46 7.14 -7.77 -4.32
CA ALA A 46 6.37 -8.78 -3.60
C ALA A 46 5.97 -8.31 -2.19
N VAL A 47 6.86 -7.65 -1.46
CA VAL A 47 6.53 -7.16 -0.11
C VAL A 47 5.60 -5.94 -0.15
N HIS A 48 5.68 -5.08 -1.18
CA HIS A 48 4.68 -4.01 -1.41
C HIS A 48 3.29 -4.58 -1.76
N VAL A 49 3.23 -5.64 -2.56
CA VAL A 49 1.96 -6.35 -2.81
C VAL A 49 1.42 -6.96 -1.52
N GLY A 50 2.29 -7.48 -0.66
CA GLY A 50 1.91 -7.99 0.66
C GLY A 50 1.30 -6.91 1.55
N THR A 51 1.93 -5.74 1.67
CA THR A 51 1.41 -4.63 2.48
C THR A 51 0.13 -4.03 1.88
N LEU A 52 0.05 -3.88 0.56
CA LEU A 52 -1.18 -3.48 -0.13
C LEU A 52 -2.32 -4.46 0.17
N SER A 53 -2.05 -5.77 0.08
CA SER A 53 -3.03 -6.81 0.39
C SER A 53 -3.52 -6.73 1.83
N ALA A 54 -2.63 -6.42 2.78
CA ALA A 54 -3.00 -6.20 4.18
C ALA A 54 -3.95 -5.01 4.36
N VAL A 55 -3.71 -3.89 3.68
CA VAL A 55 -4.59 -2.70 3.70
C VAL A 55 -5.95 -3.02 3.08
N LEU A 56 -5.97 -3.64 1.89
CA LEU A 56 -7.21 -4.03 1.22
C LEU A 56 -8.04 -4.99 2.08
N PHE A 57 -7.38 -5.93 2.76
CA PHE A 57 -8.05 -6.87 3.65
C PHE A 57 -8.56 -6.20 4.92
N TYR A 58 -7.77 -5.31 5.54
CA TYR A 58 -8.16 -4.60 6.76
C TYR A 58 -9.35 -3.66 6.51
N PHE A 59 -9.29 -2.83 5.47
CA PHE A 59 -10.35 -1.87 5.10
C PHE A 59 -11.41 -2.46 4.16
N ARG A 60 -11.50 -3.78 4.00
CA ARG A 60 -12.41 -4.43 3.03
C ARG A 60 -13.87 -3.98 3.16
N ASP A 61 -14.35 -3.75 4.38
CA ASP A 61 -15.74 -3.39 4.63
C ASP A 61 -15.98 -1.90 4.38
N ASP A 62 -15.05 -1.03 4.77
CA ASP A 62 -15.06 0.40 4.42
C ASP A 62 -15.00 0.60 2.90
N LEU A 63 -14.11 -0.13 2.21
CA LEU A 63 -14.00 -0.11 0.76
C LEU A 63 -15.31 -0.55 0.10
N ARG A 64 -15.99 -1.59 0.60
CA ARG A 64 -17.31 -2.00 0.10
C ARG A 64 -18.36 -0.92 0.27
N VAL A 65 -18.35 -0.18 1.39
CA VAL A 65 -19.26 0.95 1.62
C VAL A 65 -18.95 2.08 0.64
N MET A 66 -17.69 2.49 0.55
CA MET A 66 -17.22 3.54 -0.36
C MET A 66 -17.52 3.23 -1.83
N ILE A 67 -17.26 2.01 -2.30
CA ILE A 67 -17.54 1.59 -3.68
C ILE A 67 -19.03 1.66 -3.97
N ARG A 68 -19.89 1.15 -3.07
CA ARG A 68 -21.35 1.23 -3.24
C ARG A 68 -21.86 2.67 -3.22
N ALA A 69 -21.32 3.51 -2.35
CA ALA A 69 -21.66 4.93 -2.29
C ALA A 69 -21.25 5.67 -3.57
N TRP A 70 -20.04 5.41 -4.07
CA TRP A 70 -19.55 5.95 -5.33
C TRP A 70 -20.41 5.56 -6.53
N LEU A 71 -20.76 4.27 -6.66
CA LEU A 71 -21.64 3.79 -7.74
C LEU A 71 -23.05 4.42 -7.68
N ARG A 72 -23.62 4.58 -6.47
CA ARG A 72 -24.91 5.28 -6.30
C ARG A 72 -24.82 6.75 -6.67
N SER A 73 -23.71 7.42 -6.33
CA SER A 73 -23.45 8.81 -6.71
C SER A 73 -23.42 8.99 -8.23
N LEU A 74 -22.82 8.05 -8.97
CA LEU A 74 -22.85 8.04 -10.44
C LEU A 74 -24.27 7.84 -11.01
N GLY A 75 -25.11 7.07 -10.31
CA GLY A 75 -26.51 6.82 -10.67
C GLY A 75 -27.48 7.96 -10.33
N GLY A 76 -26.98 9.12 -9.88
CA GLY A 76 -27.82 10.29 -9.58
C GLY A 76 -28.42 10.34 -8.18
N ALA A 77 -28.01 9.45 -7.27
CA ALA A 77 -28.52 9.42 -5.88
C ALA A 77 -27.91 10.52 -4.97
N GLY A 78 -27.12 11.45 -5.53
CA GLY A 78 -26.38 12.47 -4.77
C GLY A 78 -25.05 11.97 -4.22
N VAL A 79 -24.28 12.86 -3.59
CA VAL A 79 -22.96 12.57 -3.03
C VAL A 79 -23.05 12.62 -1.50
N ASP A 80 -23.12 11.44 -0.87
CA ASP A 80 -23.02 11.31 0.59
C ASP A 80 -21.55 11.34 1.06
N ALA A 81 -21.32 11.24 2.37
CA ALA A 81 -19.98 11.35 2.94
C ALA A 81 -19.01 10.28 2.41
N ASP A 82 -19.47 9.04 2.24
CA ASP A 82 -18.68 7.92 1.74
C ASP A 82 -18.39 8.07 0.25
N ALA A 83 -19.36 8.53 -0.54
CA ALA A 83 -19.16 8.84 -1.96
C ALA A 83 -18.16 9.99 -2.13
N ARG A 84 -18.24 11.03 -1.28
CA ARG A 84 -17.29 12.14 -1.29
C ARG A 84 -15.88 11.66 -0.97
N LEU A 85 -15.72 10.77 0.02
CA LEU A 85 -14.42 10.18 0.34
C LEU A 85 -13.90 9.35 -0.83
N ALA A 86 -14.74 8.53 -1.47
CA ALA A 86 -14.35 7.74 -2.64
C ALA A 86 -13.88 8.61 -3.81
N TRP A 87 -14.60 9.69 -4.12
CA TRP A 87 -14.17 10.66 -5.11
C TRP A 87 -12.87 11.37 -4.73
N ALA A 88 -12.71 11.75 -3.47
CA ALA A 88 -11.49 12.39 -2.99
C ALA A 88 -10.27 11.47 -3.16
N VAL A 89 -10.40 10.18 -2.82
CA VAL A 89 -9.34 9.18 -3.04
C VAL A 89 -9.03 9.05 -4.54
N LEU A 90 -10.05 8.86 -5.39
CA LEU A 90 -9.85 8.71 -6.85
C LEU A 90 -9.14 9.93 -7.45
N ILE A 91 -9.65 11.14 -7.18
CA ILE A 91 -9.06 12.38 -7.69
C ILE A 91 -7.65 12.58 -7.13
N GLY A 92 -7.44 12.28 -5.85
CA GLY A 92 -6.13 12.36 -5.20
C GLY A 92 -5.09 11.41 -5.80
N THR A 93 -5.50 10.28 -6.37
CA THR A 93 -4.58 9.34 -7.03
C THR A 93 -4.18 9.74 -8.44
N ILE A 94 -4.94 10.62 -9.13
CA ILE A 94 -4.65 11.01 -10.52
C ILE A 94 -3.27 11.67 -10.68
N PRO A 95 -2.89 12.70 -9.88
CA PRO A 95 -1.57 13.30 -9.99
C PRO A 95 -0.43 12.29 -9.81
N VAL A 96 -0.60 11.35 -8.88
CA VAL A 96 0.40 10.28 -8.63
C VAL A 96 0.52 9.37 -9.85
N GLY A 97 -0.58 8.96 -10.49
CA GLY A 97 -0.53 8.12 -11.69
C GLY A 97 -0.05 8.84 -12.96
N LEU A 98 -0.17 10.17 -13.03
CA LEU A 98 0.31 10.96 -14.17
C LEU A 98 1.78 11.36 -14.07
N VAL A 99 2.27 11.61 -12.86
CA VAL A 99 3.63 12.10 -12.60
C VAL A 99 4.57 10.98 -12.15
N GLY A 100 4.03 9.98 -11.44
CA GLY A 100 4.76 8.85 -10.87
C GLY A 100 5.28 7.85 -11.89
#